data_AF-A0A839JUT0-F1
#
_entry.id   AF-A0A839JUT0-F1
#
_cell.length_a   1.000
_cell.length_b   1.000
_cell.length_c   1.000
_cell.angle_alpha   90.00
_cell.angle_beta   90.00
_cell.angle_gamma   90.00
#
_symmetry.space_group_name_H-M   'P 1'
#
loop_
_entity.id
_entity.type
_entity.pdbx_description
1 polymer ?
#
loop_
_entity_poly.entity_id
_entity_poly.type
_entity_poly.pdbx_seq_one_letter_code
_entity_poly.pdbx_strand_id
1 'polypeptide(L)'
;MKFLVSLTNGIIENPKKLQEFLKSRKNGLYTISVKKHGTRSLAQNSYYWGVVLQMIEEYTGQDKKELHYYFKHAYIDDGKFPSSAELNKGDFATYVDKIRDFASAELGLYIPDPVN
;
A
#
# COMPACT_ATOMS: atom_id res chain seq x y z
N MET A 1 7.01 7.88 17.25
CA MET A 1 6.30 6.60 17.46
C MET A 1 4.86 6.77 17.02
N LYS A 2 4.38 5.97 16.06
CA LYS A 2 3.01 6.04 15.54
C LYS A 2 2.14 5.06 16.34
N PHE A 3 0.96 5.47 16.77
CA PHE A 3 -0.03 4.58 17.37
C PHE A 3 -1.29 4.59 16.50
N LEU A 4 -1.94 3.44 16.37
CA LEU A 4 -3.15 3.29 15.58
C LEU A 4 -4.37 3.49 16.48
N VAL A 5 -5.31 4.29 16.01
CA VAL A 5 -6.60 4.53 16.66
C VAL A 5 -7.67 4.42 15.59
N SER A 6 -8.69 3.61 15.85
CA SER A 6 -9.89 3.52 15.02
C SER A 6 -10.86 4.63 15.41
N LEU A 7 -11.47 5.25 14.39
CA LEU A 7 -12.44 6.32 14.52
C LEU A 7 -13.74 5.88 13.85
N THR A 8 -14.83 5.83 14.61
CA THR A 8 -16.17 5.49 14.13
C THR A 8 -17.13 6.59 14.54
N ASN A 9 -17.75 7.27 13.57
CA ASN A 9 -18.64 8.44 13.79
C ASN A 9 -18.00 9.55 14.66
N GLY A 10 -16.70 9.78 14.53
CA GLY A 10 -15.96 10.76 15.32
C GLY A 10 -15.59 10.30 16.74
N ILE A 11 -15.98 9.08 17.13
CA ILE A 11 -15.63 8.49 18.43
C ILE A 11 -14.40 7.60 18.26
N ILE A 12 -13.42 7.79 19.15
CA ILE A 12 -12.26 6.90 19.25
C ILE A 12 -12.73 5.60 19.88
N GLU A 13 -12.63 4.48 19.17
CA GLU A 13 -13.11 3.18 19.67
C GLU A 13 -12.31 2.67 20.89
N ASN A 14 -11.03 3.03 20.96
CA ASN A 14 -10.13 2.61 22.05
C ASN A 14 -9.49 3.81 22.76
N PRO A 15 -10.27 4.61 23.52
CA PRO A 15 -9.76 5.81 24.18
C PRO A 15 -8.76 5.48 25.29
N LYS A 16 -8.88 4.30 25.93
CA LYS A 16 -7.95 3.84 26.99
C LYS A 16 -6.52 3.68 26.48
N LYS A 17 -6.32 3.04 25.32
CA LYS A 17 -4.99 2.87 24.71
C LYS A 17 -4.32 4.20 24.38
N LEU A 18 -5.11 5.17 23.90
CA LEU A 18 -4.62 6.52 23.66
C LEU A 18 -4.19 7.18 24.98
N GLN A 19 -5.02 7.10 26.02
CA GLN A 19 -4.69 7.68 27.33
C GLN A 19 -3.44 7.07 27.96
N GLU A 20 -3.26 5.75 27.88
CA GLU A 20 -2.04 5.08 28.37
C GLU A 20 -0.78 5.56 27.62
N PHE A 21 -0.87 5.68 26.29
CA PHE A 21 0.22 6.21 25.49
C PHE A 21 0.60 7.64 25.91
N LEU A 22 -0.40 8.50 26.15
CA LEU A 22 -0.19 9.88 26.59
C LEU A 22 0.35 9.96 28.02
N LYS A 23 -0.11 9.11 28.94
CA LYS A 23 0.37 9.04 30.34
C LYS A 23 1.85 8.67 30.43
N SER A 24 2.39 7.94 29.45
CA SER A 24 3.80 7.55 29.40
C SER A 24 4.77 8.70 29.08
N ARG A 25 4.27 9.93 28.84
CA ARG A 25 5.06 11.07 28.39
C ARG A 25 5.30 12.07 29.53
N LYS A 26 6.44 12.78 29.46
CA LYS A 26 6.77 13.85 30.40
C LYS A 26 5.82 15.05 30.23
N ASN A 27 5.65 15.85 31.27
CA ASN A 27 4.88 17.08 31.19
C ASN A 27 5.45 18.01 30.10
N GLY A 28 4.59 18.52 29.23
CA GLY A 28 4.98 19.37 28.10
C GLY A 28 3.84 19.58 27.12
N LEU A 29 4.06 20.43 26.12
CA LEU A 29 3.14 20.65 25.02
C LEU A 29 3.38 19.64 23.91
N TYR A 30 2.32 19.01 23.42
CA TYR A 30 2.36 18.02 22.36
C TYR A 30 1.38 18.37 21.25
N THR A 31 1.80 18.19 20.00
CA THR A 31 0.91 18.25 18.83
C THR A 31 0.53 16.83 18.43
N ILE A 32 -0.78 16.56 18.30
CA ILE A 32 -1.31 15.28 17.79
C ILE A 32 -1.76 15.49 16.35
N SER A 33 -1.22 14.71 15.41
CA SER A 33 -1.65 14.72 14.01
C SER A 33 -2.35 13.39 13.68
N VAL A 34 -3.63 13.48 13.32
CA VAL A 34 -4.39 12.32 12.83
C VAL A 34 -4.18 12.23 11.32
N LYS A 35 -3.73 11.07 10.84
CA LYS A 35 -3.64 10.76 9.41
C LYS A 35 -4.42 9.48 9.16
N LYS A 36 -5.14 9.40 8.04
CA LYS A 36 -5.75 8.14 7.59
C LYS A 36 -4.65 7.10 7.51
N HIS A 37 -4.80 5.98 8.21
CA HIS A 37 -3.83 4.90 8.10
C HIS A 37 -3.76 4.49 6.64
N GLY A 38 -2.53 4.35 6.12
CA GLY A 38 -2.29 4.00 4.73
C GLY A 38 -3.14 2.80 4.32
N THR A 39 -3.66 2.89 3.11
CA THR A 39 -4.57 1.92 2.52
C THR A 39 -3.88 0.64 2.07
N ARG A 40 -2.55 0.54 2.07
CA ARG A 40 -1.82 -0.69 1.71
C ARG A 40 -1.18 -1.30 2.96
N SER A 41 -1.27 -2.62 3.12
CA SER A 41 -0.47 -3.30 4.14
C SER A 41 1.01 -3.26 3.76
N LEU A 42 1.91 -3.27 4.75
CA LEU A 42 3.36 -3.35 4.50
C LEU A 42 3.71 -4.57 3.65
N ALA A 43 3.02 -5.70 3.89
CA ALA A 43 3.16 -6.93 3.13
C ALA A 43 2.77 -6.75 1.64
N GLN A 44 1.62 -6.14 1.35
CA GLN A 44 1.18 -5.87 -0.02
C GLN A 44 2.19 -4.99 -0.77
N ASN A 45 2.72 -3.97 -0.12
CA ASN A 45 3.73 -3.10 -0.75
C ASN A 45 5.06 -3.85 -0.95
N SER A 46 5.50 -4.64 0.02
CA SER A 46 6.71 -5.45 -0.10
C SER A 46 6.61 -6.46 -1.24
N TYR A 47 5.47 -7.14 -1.36
CA TYR A 47 5.20 -8.10 -2.45
C TYR A 47 5.25 -7.42 -3.82
N TYR A 48 4.57 -6.28 -3.97
CA TYR A 48 4.56 -5.55 -5.24
C TYR A 48 5.95 -5.14 -5.73
N TRP A 49 6.79 -4.55 -4.86
CA TRP A 49 8.12 -4.07 -5.25
C TRP A 49 9.20 -5.17 -5.28
N GLY A 50 9.13 -6.10 -4.32
CA GLY A 50 10.15 -7.12 -4.10
C GLY A 50 9.92 -8.43 -4.86
N VAL A 51 8.71 -8.64 -5.38
CA VAL A 51 8.38 -9.86 -6.15
C VAL A 51 7.88 -9.46 -7.52
N VAL A 52 6.73 -8.78 -7.61
CA VAL A 52 6.05 -8.55 -8.89
C VAL A 52 6.91 -7.73 -9.86
N LEU A 53 7.29 -6.51 -9.48
CA LEU A 53 8.12 -5.65 -10.34
C LEU A 53 9.54 -6.18 -10.51
N GLN A 54 10.06 -6.88 -9.49
CA GLN A 54 11.39 -7.45 -9.57
C GLN A 54 11.50 -8.58 -10.59
N MET A 55 10.55 -9.51 -10.60
CA MET A 55 10.55 -10.60 -11.57
C MET A 55 10.38 -10.09 -13.00
N ILE A 56 9.55 -9.05 -13.20
CA ILE A 56 9.38 -8.42 -14.50
C ILE A 56 10.65 -7.67 -14.93
N GLU A 57 11.30 -6.94 -14.02
CA GLU A 57 12.61 -6.31 -14.28
C GLU A 57 13.67 -7.34 -14.66
N GLU A 58 13.80 -8.43 -13.89
CA GLU A 58 14.76 -9.50 -14.17
C GLU A 58 14.50 -10.18 -15.53
N TYR A 59 13.24 -10.28 -15.94
CA TYR A 59 12.86 -10.86 -17.23
C TYR A 59 13.03 -9.90 -18.42
N THR A 60 12.66 -8.63 -18.25
CA THR A 60 12.60 -7.64 -19.35
C THR A 60 13.82 -6.72 -19.42
N GLY A 61 14.59 -6.62 -18.35
CA GLY A 61 15.69 -5.67 -18.18
C GLY A 61 15.25 -4.23 -17.89
N GLN A 62 13.95 -3.96 -17.72
CA GLN A 62 13.44 -2.61 -17.44
C GLN A 62 13.43 -2.28 -15.95
N ASP A 63 13.81 -1.06 -15.59
CA ASP A 63 13.86 -0.61 -14.19
C ASP A 63 12.48 -0.67 -13.53
N LYS A 64 12.44 -1.12 -12.27
CA LYS A 64 11.18 -1.23 -11.51
C LYS A 64 10.36 0.07 -11.46
N LYS A 65 10.99 1.25 -11.46
CA LYS A 65 10.28 2.54 -11.42
C LYS A 65 9.64 2.86 -12.76
N GLU A 66 10.30 2.52 -13.86
CA GLU A 66 9.71 2.66 -15.20
C GLU A 66 8.53 1.70 -15.37
N LEU A 67 8.70 0.45 -14.95
CA LEU A 67 7.60 -0.52 -14.91
C LEU A 67 6.44 -0.05 -14.01
N HIS A 68 6.75 0.52 -12.83
CA HIS A 68 5.74 1.12 -11.97
C HIS A 68 4.97 2.24 -12.68
N TYR A 69 5.68 3.12 -13.38
CA TYR A 69 5.08 4.23 -14.12
C TYR A 69 4.20 3.73 -15.28
N TYR A 70 4.68 2.73 -16.01
CA TYR A 70 3.99 2.07 -17.11
C TYR A 70 2.68 1.44 -16.63
N PHE A 71 2.74 0.57 -15.61
CA PHE A 71 1.54 -0.12 -15.11
C PHE A 71 0.56 0.83 -14.44
N LYS A 72 1.05 1.91 -13.82
CA LYS A 72 0.17 2.98 -13.33
C LYS A 72 -0.65 3.58 -14.48
N HIS A 73 0.00 3.92 -15.59
CA HIS A 73 -0.71 4.45 -16.76
C HIS A 73 -1.65 3.41 -17.39
N ALA A 74 -1.23 2.14 -17.47
CA ALA A 74 -2.03 1.09 -18.08
C ALA A 74 -3.30 0.73 -17.28
N TYR A 75 -3.26 0.79 -15.94
CA TYR A 75 -4.31 0.18 -15.10
C TYR A 75 -4.94 1.10 -14.05
N ILE A 76 -4.41 2.30 -13.82
CA ILE A 76 -4.91 3.25 -12.82
C ILE A 76 -5.45 4.54 -13.47
N ASP A 77 -4.95 4.91 -14.65
CA ASP A 77 -5.06 6.27 -15.23
C ASP A 77 -6.40 6.61 -15.89
N ASP A 78 -7.48 5.95 -15.49
CA ASP A 78 -8.84 6.19 -16.02
C ASP A 78 -9.56 7.31 -15.25
N GLY A 79 -8.81 8.31 -14.75
CA GLY A 79 -9.35 9.45 -13.99
C GLY A 79 -9.94 9.14 -12.60
N LYS A 80 -9.93 7.86 -12.18
CA LYS A 80 -10.59 7.39 -10.95
C LYS A 80 -9.68 7.42 -9.72
N PHE A 81 -8.36 7.44 -9.89
CA PHE A 81 -7.37 7.45 -8.80
C PHE A 81 -6.18 8.36 -9.13
N PRO A 82 -6.01 9.51 -8.45
CA PRO A 82 -4.92 10.46 -8.68
C PRO A 82 -3.51 9.88 -8.47
N SER A 83 -3.40 8.87 -7.60
CA SER A 83 -2.15 8.20 -7.29
C SER A 83 -2.38 6.76 -6.87
N SER A 84 -1.43 5.88 -7.20
CA SER A 84 -1.42 4.51 -6.70
C SER A 84 -1.42 4.47 -5.16
N ALA A 85 -0.90 5.52 -4.50
CA ALA A 85 -0.90 5.69 -3.05
C ALA A 85 -2.29 5.91 -2.41
N GLU A 86 -3.31 6.26 -3.19
CA GLU A 86 -4.67 6.50 -2.70
C GLU A 86 -5.60 5.29 -2.87
N LEU A 87 -5.16 4.26 -3.62
CA LEU A 87 -5.89 3.00 -3.78
C LEU A 87 -6.13 2.35 -2.42
N ASN A 88 -7.36 1.90 -2.17
CA ASN A 88 -7.67 1.11 -0.98
C ASN A 88 -7.00 -0.29 -1.07
N LYS A 89 -7.03 -1.09 0.01
CA LYS A 89 -6.41 -2.44 0.03
C LYS A 89 -6.90 -3.35 -1.10
N GLY A 90 -8.20 -3.29 -1.39
CA GLY A 90 -8.86 -4.08 -2.43
C GLY A 90 -8.49 -3.59 -3.82
N ASP A 91 -8.59 -2.29 -4.07
CA ASP A 91 -8.23 -1.71 -5.37
C ASP A 91 -6.77 -1.97 -5.70
N PHE A 92 -5.89 -1.96 -4.70
CA PHE A 92 -4.48 -2.31 -4.90
C PHE A 92 -4.27 -3.79 -5.21
N ALA A 93 -5.01 -4.70 -4.56
CA ALA A 93 -4.93 -6.13 -4.89
C ALA A 93 -5.35 -6.37 -6.34
N THR A 94 -6.50 -5.82 -6.77
CA THR A 94 -6.96 -5.88 -8.16
C THR A 94 -5.95 -5.29 -9.15
N TYR A 95 -5.29 -4.19 -8.77
CA TYR A 95 -4.22 -3.61 -9.58
C TYR A 95 -3.03 -4.55 -9.76
N VAL A 96 -2.59 -5.22 -8.68
CA VAL A 96 -1.48 -6.18 -8.76
C VAL A 96 -1.88 -7.42 -9.57
N ASP A 97 -3.10 -7.91 -9.43
CA ASP A 97 -3.59 -9.07 -10.19
C ASP A 97 -3.58 -8.80 -11.70
N LYS A 98 -4.00 -7.62 -12.15
CA LYS A 98 -3.89 -7.21 -13.57
C LYS A 98 -2.47 -7.28 -14.11
N ILE A 99 -1.48 -6.91 -13.29
CA ILE A 99 -0.06 -6.96 -13.69
C ILE A 99 0.43 -8.41 -13.76
N ARG A 100 -0.04 -9.27 -12.86
CA ARG A 100 0.28 -10.71 -12.91
C ARG A 100 -0.34 -11.39 -14.11
N ASP A 101 -1.58 -11.06 -14.44
CA ASP A 101 -2.26 -11.54 -15.64
C ASP A 101 -1.51 -11.11 -16.89
N PHE A 102 -1.07 -9.85 -16.97
CA PHE A 102 -0.20 -9.36 -18.04
C PHE A 102 1.12 -10.13 -18.12
N ALA A 103 1.80 -10.33 -17.00
CA ALA A 103 3.06 -11.07 -16.98
C ALA A 103 2.88 -12.51 -17.47
N SER A 104 1.77 -13.17 -17.08
CA SER A 104 1.47 -14.52 -17.54
C SER A 104 1.10 -14.57 -19.02
N ALA A 105 0.29 -13.63 -19.51
CA ALA A 105 -0.24 -13.64 -20.87
C ALA A 105 0.78 -13.16 -21.91
N GLU A 106 1.48 -12.06 -21.62
CA GLU A 106 2.36 -11.38 -22.59
C GLU A 106 3.82 -11.82 -22.46
N LEU A 107 4.27 -12.12 -21.23
CA LEU A 107 5.66 -12.51 -20.97
C LEU A 107 5.82 -14.01 -20.76
N GLY A 108 4.73 -14.77 -20.61
CA GLY A 108 4.78 -16.18 -20.19
C GLY A 108 5.39 -16.36 -18.79
N LEU A 109 5.41 -15.30 -17.97
CA LEU A 109 6.06 -15.24 -16.67
C LEU A 109 5.03 -15.46 -15.56
N TYR A 110 5.14 -16.59 -14.86
CA TYR A 110 4.33 -16.87 -13.68
C TYR A 110 4.85 -16.13 -12.45
N ILE A 111 4.04 -15.22 -11.90
CA ILE A 111 4.33 -14.49 -10.67
C ILE A 111 3.53 -15.12 -9.51
N PRO A 112 4.20 -15.66 -8.47
CA PRO A 112 3.56 -16.37 -7.38
C PRO A 112 2.70 -15.43 -6.53
N ASP A 113 1.67 -15.96 -5.88
CA ASP A 113 0.81 -15.21 -4.95
C ASP A 113 1.58 -14.65 -3.73
N PRO A 114 1.08 -13.57 -3.09
CA PRO A 114 1.68 -13.07 -1.87
C PRO A 114 1.61 -14.11 -0.75
N VAL A 115 2.73 -14.31 -0.06
CA VAL A 115 2.80 -15.13 1.16
C VAL A 115 2.17 -14.35 2.32
N ASN A 116 1.14 -14.94 2.95
CA ASN A 116 0.41 -14.35 4.08
C ASN A 116 1.28 -14.13 5.32
#